data_AF-A0A835XYW3-F1
#
_entry.id   AF-A0A835XYW3-F1
#
_cell.length_a   1.000
_cell.length_b   1.000
_cell.length_c   1.000
_cell.angle_alpha   90.00
_cell.angle_beta   90.00
_cell.angle_gamma   90.00
#
_symmetry.space_group_name_H-M   'P 1'
#
loop_
_entity.id
_entity.type
_entity.pdbx_description
1 polymer ?
#
loop_
_entity_poly.entity_id
_entity_poly.type
_entity_poly.pdbx_seq_one_letter_code
_entity_poly.pdbx_strand_id
1 'polypeptide(L)'
;MSSAASVSSLGSAAASSHEEGPKLHTALSPGDEGDFLESASISLGVFGVLYTVTKEKQLTSTQFTAFRLFLDFLQLWLLVVNPAYGWDIEADSTWWKVISFVQLNSFLGDMGYRFFLAVLYVFIGLLAVNVAFSVWVARSFSQNRFEYVWPIQFLRWFGLIFYQVLDIATLTLLLVTLDCNYFNVPQSLRFHNQEFPDVYCWSMPHLAHAAVSVLSIVAFVVMATAMVCSEMDLNPLTRNYLAVPHTGVEALGFGLKTLLTAASVFLSTSTKVLSLVYLAFLGLLLYKNLKWIPFTYSAVNYLRCASYTCVLYCAVLLVPLAYGPSGLAKDLTLAMWVGMAPAALVGALACHLRLRHFSVHIVGLFRDASPGTPAKRIHRFKDAREVEIAARCCRQWAERADEQPEPQAVELSEVVIKAGITQLPHDPRMIILSSSFLIDVQGSYQSGYTQLQAAKKASPGLLEKFAIFSREQERAQKASGAGGSQGAVDLVSYVEFQRNHRLVLRAHREALLAMRAFWQLLLRTNIAFTSLTKALHRIEVSVKAAERAYRMVLSRHASNARLVRLYGRFLEQVKFDPWAAAKWYTEADRLEEEEEHTKEALQMGGLDAQQLSSK
;
A
#
# COMPACT_ATOMS: atom_id res chain seq x y z
N MET A 1 60.88 -37.40 -24.28
CA MET A 1 60.54 -36.00 -24.60
C MET A 1 60.29 -35.27 -23.29
N SER A 2 61.25 -34.38 -22.95
CA SER A 2 61.27 -33.26 -21.97
C SER A 2 60.44 -33.37 -20.68
N SER A 3 61.07 -33.56 -19.50
CA SER A 3 61.71 -32.53 -18.62
C SER A 3 60.69 -31.93 -17.64
N ALA A 4 60.69 -32.29 -16.33
CA ALA A 4 61.52 -31.73 -15.23
C ALA A 4 61.27 -30.22 -15.00
N ALA A 5 61.16 -29.65 -13.80
CA ALA A 5 61.16 -30.10 -12.41
C ALA A 5 60.60 -28.96 -11.53
N SER A 6 60.46 -29.30 -10.26
CA SER A 6 60.01 -28.63 -9.04
C SER A 6 60.55 -27.22 -8.66
N VAL A 7 59.79 -26.59 -7.73
CA VAL A 7 60.13 -25.63 -6.64
C VAL A 7 60.20 -24.12 -6.94
N SER A 8 59.32 -23.33 -6.33
CA SER A 8 59.62 -22.47 -5.15
C SER A 8 58.55 -21.40 -4.87
N SER A 9 58.38 -21.13 -3.58
CA SER A 9 57.59 -20.06 -2.98
C SER A 9 58.23 -18.69 -3.17
N LEU A 10 57.42 -17.66 -3.43
CA LEU A 10 57.70 -16.29 -3.02
C LEU A 10 56.38 -15.52 -2.93
N GLY A 11 56.08 -14.99 -1.75
CA GLY A 11 55.00 -14.04 -1.56
C GLY A 11 55.38 -12.65 -2.07
N SER A 12 54.37 -11.87 -2.47
CA SER A 12 54.28 -10.45 -2.13
C SER A 12 53.00 -9.81 -2.65
N ALA A 13 52.46 -8.98 -1.77
CA ALA A 13 51.86 -7.67 -2.00
C ALA A 13 50.49 -7.57 -2.70
N ALA A 14 49.57 -7.02 -1.91
CA ALA A 14 48.32 -6.40 -2.29
C ALA A 14 48.48 -5.39 -3.44
N ALA A 15 47.55 -5.45 -4.40
CA ALA A 15 47.23 -4.33 -5.27
C ALA A 15 45.70 -4.27 -5.43
N SER A 16 45.14 -3.15 -4.99
CA SER A 16 43.76 -2.74 -5.15
C SER A 16 43.52 -2.30 -6.60
N SER A 17 42.74 -3.07 -7.35
CA SER A 17 42.28 -2.70 -8.68
C SER A 17 40.81 -2.29 -8.65
N HIS A 18 40.59 -0.99 -8.86
CA HIS A 18 39.34 -0.43 -9.35
C HIS A 18 38.95 -1.13 -10.65
N GLU A 19 37.81 -1.82 -10.69
CA GLU A 19 37.18 -2.23 -11.95
C GLU A 19 36.11 -1.21 -12.36
N GLU A 20 36.40 -0.49 -13.44
CA GLU A 20 35.45 0.29 -14.21
C GLU A 20 34.52 -0.66 -14.99
N GLY A 21 33.20 -0.53 -14.80
CA GLY A 21 32.20 -1.23 -15.59
C GLY A 21 32.12 -0.71 -17.04
N PRO A 22 31.64 -1.53 -18.00
CA PRO A 22 31.73 -1.24 -19.43
C PRO A 22 30.77 -0.13 -19.87
N LYS A 23 31.31 0.81 -20.66
CA LYS A 23 30.60 1.90 -21.34
C LYS A 23 29.73 1.35 -22.46
N LEU A 24 28.40 1.53 -22.36
CA LEU A 24 27.47 1.34 -23.48
C LEU A 24 27.11 2.73 -24.03
N HIS A 25 27.77 3.14 -25.11
CA HIS A 25 27.31 4.28 -25.92
C HIS A 25 26.25 3.78 -26.90
N THR A 26 25.02 4.28 -26.76
CA THR A 26 24.04 4.31 -27.85
C THR A 26 23.49 5.73 -27.89
N ALA A 27 23.74 6.42 -29.01
CA ALA A 27 23.43 7.83 -29.18
C ALA A 27 21.91 8.05 -29.20
N LEU A 28 21.38 8.71 -28.17
CA LEU A 28 20.06 9.33 -28.12
C LEU A 28 20.26 10.84 -27.90
N SER A 29 19.42 11.66 -28.52
CA SER A 29 19.56 13.13 -28.55
C SER A 29 19.54 13.75 -27.13
N PRO A 30 20.28 14.86 -26.89
CA PRO A 30 20.47 15.45 -25.56
C PRO A 30 19.22 16.08 -24.91
N GLY A 31 18.06 16.03 -25.57
CA GLY A 31 16.80 16.56 -25.04
C GLY A 31 15.93 15.52 -24.31
N ASP A 32 16.12 14.23 -24.58
CA ASP A 32 15.23 13.16 -24.07
C ASP A 32 15.71 12.59 -22.72
N GLU A 33 16.99 12.72 -22.38
CA GLU A 33 17.53 12.24 -21.10
C GLU A 33 17.05 13.07 -19.90
N GLY A 34 16.81 14.37 -20.08
CA GLY A 34 16.30 15.25 -19.03
C GLY A 34 14.89 14.86 -18.58
N ASP A 35 13.97 14.69 -19.54
CA ASP A 35 12.58 14.34 -19.27
C ASP A 35 12.42 12.91 -18.75
N PHE A 36 13.26 11.97 -19.19
CA PHE A 36 13.22 10.58 -18.71
C PHE A 36 13.76 10.44 -17.28
N LEU A 37 14.81 11.19 -16.93
CA LEU A 37 15.36 11.21 -15.57
C LEU A 37 14.45 11.98 -14.59
N GLU A 38 13.83 13.07 -15.03
CA GLU A 38 12.91 13.85 -14.21
C GLU A 38 11.59 13.10 -13.97
N SER A 39 11.02 12.46 -15.01
CA SER A 39 9.84 11.59 -14.85
C SER A 39 10.14 10.34 -14.00
N ALA A 40 11.35 9.77 -14.09
CA ALA A 40 11.79 8.70 -13.21
C ALA A 40 11.93 9.17 -11.74
N SER A 41 12.42 10.38 -11.50
CA SER A 41 12.57 10.96 -10.17
C SER A 41 11.21 11.31 -9.52
N ILE A 42 10.28 11.87 -10.30
CA ILE A 42 8.92 12.20 -9.83
C ILE A 42 8.14 10.92 -9.53
N SER A 43 8.16 9.93 -10.41
CA SER A 43 7.48 8.65 -10.18
C SER A 43 8.03 7.92 -8.95
N LEU A 44 9.35 7.96 -8.74
CA LEU A 44 9.99 7.43 -7.53
C LEU A 44 9.51 8.14 -6.25
N GLY A 45 9.38 9.47 -6.29
CA GLY A 45 8.85 10.26 -5.17
C GLY A 45 7.40 9.90 -4.83
N VAL A 46 6.53 9.81 -5.85
CA VAL A 46 5.12 9.44 -5.69
C VAL A 46 4.97 8.00 -5.15
N PHE A 47 5.71 7.05 -5.71
CA PHE A 47 5.72 5.67 -5.21
C PHE A 47 6.25 5.58 -3.78
N GLY A 48 7.25 6.39 -3.44
CA GLY A 48 7.74 6.54 -2.07
C GLY A 48 6.64 6.95 -1.10
N VAL A 49 5.89 8.02 -1.40
CA VAL A 49 4.73 8.45 -0.59
C VAL A 49 3.73 7.31 -0.45
N LEU A 50 3.27 6.75 -1.57
CA LEU A 50 2.26 5.71 -1.60
C LEU A 50 2.64 4.48 -0.76
N TYR A 51 3.90 4.04 -0.89
CA TYR A 51 4.44 2.95 -0.09
C TYR A 51 4.43 3.29 1.41
N THR A 52 4.77 4.53 1.78
CA THR A 52 4.79 4.91 3.20
C THR A 52 3.43 4.90 3.85
N VAL A 53 2.40 5.36 3.14
CA VAL A 53 1.07 5.47 3.73
C VAL A 53 0.44 4.08 3.90
N THR A 54 0.82 3.07 3.10
CA THR A 54 0.17 1.74 3.15
C THR A 54 0.88 0.68 3.97
N LYS A 55 2.20 0.75 4.14
CA LYS A 55 2.99 -0.34 4.74
C LYS A 55 2.70 -0.63 6.22
N GLU A 56 2.05 0.27 6.95
CA GLU A 56 1.85 0.17 8.41
C GLU A 56 0.40 -0.10 8.85
N LYS A 57 -0.41 -0.70 7.99
CA LYS A 57 -1.74 -1.17 8.42
C LYS A 57 -1.65 -2.47 9.22
N GLN A 58 -1.01 -2.45 10.39
CA GLN A 58 -1.18 -3.49 11.41
C GLN A 58 -2.50 -3.27 12.16
N LEU A 59 -3.60 -3.30 11.42
CA LEU A 59 -4.94 -3.49 11.97
C LEU A 59 -5.42 -4.86 11.51
N THR A 60 -4.68 -5.90 11.94
CA THR A 60 -5.07 -7.31 11.80
C THR A 60 -6.28 -7.67 12.66
N SER A 61 -6.83 -6.71 13.40
CA SER A 61 -8.04 -6.91 14.19
C SER A 61 -9.24 -7.20 13.29
N THR A 62 -9.86 -8.36 13.51
CA THR A 62 -11.13 -8.76 12.89
C THR A 62 -12.23 -7.73 13.15
N GLN A 63 -12.22 -7.09 14.32
CA GLN A 63 -13.20 -6.06 14.69
C GLN A 63 -13.09 -4.83 13.78
N PHE A 64 -11.87 -4.36 13.52
CA PHE A 64 -11.66 -3.22 12.62
C PHE A 64 -12.07 -3.56 11.18
N THR A 65 -11.75 -4.77 10.72
CA THR A 65 -12.16 -5.25 9.40
C THR A 65 -13.68 -5.27 9.26
N ALA A 66 -14.39 -5.84 10.24
CA ALA A 66 -15.85 -5.87 10.26
C ALA A 66 -16.44 -4.45 10.29
N PHE A 67 -15.89 -3.57 11.12
CA PHE A 67 -16.30 -2.17 11.21
C PHE A 67 -16.15 -1.42 9.89
N ARG A 68 -14.99 -1.54 9.21
CA ARG A 68 -14.74 -0.91 7.91
C ARG A 68 -15.74 -1.40 6.85
N LEU A 69 -15.96 -2.71 6.78
CA LEU A 69 -16.89 -3.30 5.81
C LEU A 69 -18.35 -2.91 6.10
N PHE A 70 -18.71 -2.80 7.38
CA PHE A 70 -20.03 -2.32 7.79
C PHE A 70 -20.25 -0.85 7.42
N LEU A 71 -19.27 0.04 7.66
CA LEU A 71 -19.38 1.44 7.28
C LEU A 71 -19.40 1.65 5.76
N ASP A 72 -18.65 0.85 5.00
CA ASP A 72 -18.71 0.88 3.54
C ASP A 72 -20.11 0.47 3.03
N PHE A 73 -20.66 -0.61 3.60
CA PHE A 73 -22.03 -1.02 3.33
C PHE A 73 -23.04 0.08 3.70
N LEU A 74 -22.93 0.64 4.90
CA LEU A 74 -23.86 1.64 5.42
C LEU A 74 -23.88 2.90 4.55
N GLN A 75 -22.71 3.40 4.15
CA GLN A 75 -22.60 4.56 3.26
C GLN A 75 -23.23 4.31 1.89
N LEU A 76 -22.98 3.15 1.28
CA LEU A 76 -23.59 2.78 0.00
C LEU A 76 -25.08 2.54 0.10
N TRP A 77 -25.54 1.92 1.19
CA TRP A 77 -26.95 1.66 1.42
C TRP A 77 -27.73 2.96 1.61
N LEU A 78 -27.21 3.89 2.43
CA LEU A 78 -27.82 5.21 2.62
C LEU A 78 -27.88 6.02 1.32
N LEU A 79 -26.95 5.80 0.38
CA LEU A 79 -26.98 6.46 -0.92
C LEU A 79 -28.21 6.06 -1.76
N VAL A 80 -28.70 4.84 -1.59
CA VAL A 80 -29.86 4.29 -2.31
C VAL A 80 -31.15 4.45 -1.50
N VAL A 81 -31.06 4.28 -0.19
CA VAL A 81 -32.19 4.32 0.75
C VAL A 81 -32.19 5.65 1.47
N ASN A 82 -32.89 6.61 0.87
CA ASN A 82 -33.08 7.95 1.43
C ASN A 82 -34.58 8.31 1.40
N PRO A 83 -35.19 8.73 2.52
CA PRO A 83 -36.60 9.14 2.58
C PRO A 83 -36.99 10.15 1.49
N ALA A 84 -36.06 11.03 1.06
CA ALA A 84 -36.27 11.98 -0.02
C ALA A 84 -36.62 11.33 -1.38
N TYR A 85 -36.29 10.05 -1.57
CA TYR A 85 -36.58 9.30 -2.80
C TYR A 85 -37.95 8.60 -2.78
N GLY A 86 -38.74 8.77 -1.72
CA GLY A 86 -40.11 8.23 -1.61
C GLY A 86 -40.22 6.94 -0.79
N TRP A 87 -39.17 6.55 -0.07
CA TRP A 87 -39.23 5.46 0.92
C TRP A 87 -40.11 5.87 2.11
N ASP A 88 -41.02 5.01 2.57
CA ASP A 88 -41.90 5.26 3.72
C ASP A 88 -41.13 5.03 5.04
N ILE A 89 -40.17 5.90 5.30
CA ILE A 89 -39.30 5.87 6.48
C ILE A 89 -39.50 7.16 7.27
N GLU A 90 -39.79 7.03 8.56
CA GLU A 90 -39.97 8.16 9.46
C GLU A 90 -38.62 8.84 9.73
N ALA A 91 -38.32 9.88 8.96
CA ALA A 91 -37.05 10.63 9.01
C ALA A 91 -36.78 11.26 10.38
N ASP A 92 -37.83 11.56 11.15
CA ASP A 92 -37.73 12.16 12.48
C ASP A 92 -37.41 11.18 13.61
N SER A 93 -37.50 9.88 13.34
CA SER A 93 -37.21 8.85 14.33
C SER A 93 -35.75 8.91 14.80
N THR A 94 -35.52 8.70 16.10
CA THR A 94 -34.18 8.72 16.69
C THR A 94 -33.25 7.69 16.03
N TRP A 95 -33.79 6.52 15.68
CA TRP A 95 -33.02 5.46 15.02
C TRP A 95 -32.55 5.87 13.61
N TRP A 96 -33.42 6.53 12.82
CA TRP A 96 -33.02 7.02 11.51
C TRP A 96 -31.94 8.09 11.61
N LYS A 97 -32.10 9.07 12.52
CA LYS A 97 -31.11 10.14 12.76
C LYS A 97 -29.72 9.59 13.12
N VAL A 98 -29.65 8.50 13.89
CA VAL A 98 -28.37 7.85 14.24
C VAL A 98 -27.72 7.17 13.03
N ILE A 99 -28.51 6.47 12.22
CA ILE A 99 -28.03 5.79 11.01
C ILE A 99 -27.59 6.81 9.95
N SER A 100 -28.42 7.82 9.68
CA SER A 100 -28.19 8.83 8.65
C SER A 100 -27.11 9.85 9.03
N PHE A 101 -26.65 9.87 10.29
CA PHE A 101 -25.55 10.72 10.74
C PHE A 101 -24.29 10.56 9.88
N VAL A 102 -24.03 9.34 9.38
CA VAL A 102 -22.88 9.04 8.52
C VAL A 102 -22.94 9.78 7.18
N GLN A 103 -24.13 10.10 6.67
CA GLN A 103 -24.28 10.87 5.43
C GLN A 103 -24.03 12.38 5.61
N LEU A 104 -23.96 12.87 6.85
CA LEU A 104 -23.75 14.28 7.23
C LEU A 104 -24.83 15.28 6.75
N ASN A 105 -25.62 15.00 5.71
CA ASN A 105 -26.58 15.94 5.10
C ASN A 105 -27.60 16.50 6.11
N SER A 106 -28.43 15.63 6.70
CA SER A 106 -29.45 16.04 7.68
C SER A 106 -28.86 16.82 8.86
N PHE A 107 -27.72 16.39 9.38
CA PHE A 107 -27.02 17.07 10.48
C PHE A 107 -26.51 18.47 10.09
N LEU A 108 -26.01 18.63 8.87
CA LEU A 108 -25.52 19.91 8.36
C LEU A 108 -26.66 20.87 8.01
N GLY A 109 -27.78 20.35 7.50
CA GLY A 109 -29.00 21.11 7.23
C GLY A 109 -29.56 21.76 8.50
N ASP A 110 -29.72 20.97 9.58
CA ASP A 110 -30.26 21.44 10.87
C ASP A 110 -29.41 22.54 11.52
N MET A 111 -28.09 22.49 11.35
CA MET A 111 -27.14 23.46 11.92
C MET A 111 -26.99 24.75 11.10
N GLY A 112 -27.50 24.75 9.86
CA GLY A 112 -27.53 25.91 8.97
C GLY A 112 -26.28 26.15 8.11
N TYR A 113 -26.44 26.99 7.09
CA TYR A 113 -25.46 27.20 6.01
C TYR A 113 -24.08 27.68 6.48
N ARG A 114 -24.01 28.55 7.51
CA ARG A 114 -22.74 29.06 8.04
C ARG A 114 -21.90 27.97 8.72
N PHE A 115 -22.56 27.05 9.43
CA PHE A 115 -21.91 25.93 10.07
C PHE A 115 -21.36 24.96 9.01
N PHE A 116 -22.16 24.66 7.98
CA PHE A 116 -21.71 23.89 6.83
C PHE A 116 -20.45 24.47 6.18
N LEU A 117 -20.42 25.78 5.88
CA LEU A 117 -19.24 26.43 5.31
C LEU A 117 -18.00 26.30 6.22
N ALA A 118 -18.16 26.44 7.54
CA ALA A 118 -17.06 26.28 8.47
C ALA A 118 -16.47 24.85 8.42
N VAL A 119 -17.32 23.82 8.45
CA VAL A 119 -16.91 22.41 8.35
C VAL A 119 -16.24 22.14 7.00
N LEU A 120 -16.82 22.63 5.90
CA LEU A 120 -16.28 22.49 4.56
C LEU A 120 -14.85 23.07 4.47
N TYR A 121 -14.64 24.31 4.93
CA TYR A 121 -13.33 24.95 4.86
C TYR A 121 -12.30 24.35 5.81
N VAL A 122 -12.72 23.85 6.98
CA VAL A 122 -11.83 23.07 7.86
C VAL A 122 -11.35 21.82 7.14
N PHE A 123 -12.25 21.09 6.47
CA PHE A 123 -11.90 19.90 5.71
C PHE A 123 -10.98 20.24 4.51
N ILE A 124 -11.30 21.28 3.74
CA ILE A 124 -10.46 21.73 2.62
C ILE A 124 -9.06 22.13 3.11
N GLY A 125 -8.97 22.79 4.26
CA GLY A 125 -7.69 23.10 4.92
C GLY A 125 -6.89 21.85 5.26
N LEU A 126 -7.54 20.84 5.86
CA LEU A 126 -6.90 19.55 6.17
C LEU A 126 -6.45 18.81 4.89
N LEU A 127 -7.26 18.84 3.83
CA LEU A 127 -6.91 18.26 2.53
C LEU A 127 -5.71 18.98 1.90
N ALA A 128 -5.66 20.30 1.95
CA ALA A 128 -4.52 21.09 1.46
C ALA A 128 -3.23 20.76 2.23
N VAL A 129 -3.32 20.61 3.55
CA VAL A 129 -2.20 20.16 4.39
C VAL A 129 -1.76 18.74 4.01
N ASN A 130 -2.71 17.82 3.74
CA ASN A 130 -2.41 16.47 3.29
C ASN A 130 -1.66 16.46 1.94
N VAL A 131 -2.09 17.28 0.98
CA VAL A 131 -1.40 17.44 -0.32
C VAL A 131 0.00 18.01 -0.11
N ALA A 132 0.15 19.05 0.72
CA ALA A 132 1.45 19.66 1.02
C ALA A 132 2.44 18.65 1.65
N PHE A 133 1.99 17.86 2.62
CA PHE A 133 2.82 16.80 3.20
C PHE A 133 3.12 15.69 2.22
N SER A 134 2.21 15.34 1.33
CA SER A 134 2.48 14.35 0.26
C SER A 134 3.60 14.83 -0.66
N VAL A 135 3.60 16.09 -1.08
CA VAL A 135 4.69 16.69 -1.87
C VAL A 135 6.00 16.73 -1.09
N TRP A 136 5.94 17.09 0.19
CA TRP A 136 7.12 17.10 1.06
C TRP A 136 7.73 15.70 1.23
N VAL A 137 6.91 14.67 1.49
CA VAL A 137 7.36 13.28 1.60
C VAL A 137 7.91 12.80 0.25
N ALA A 138 7.29 13.11 -0.88
CA ALA A 138 7.80 12.74 -2.21
C ALA A 138 9.20 13.32 -2.46
N ARG A 139 9.41 14.59 -2.12
CA ARG A 139 10.72 15.25 -2.22
C ARG A 139 11.74 14.65 -1.26
N SER A 140 11.32 14.33 -0.04
CA SER A 140 12.14 13.64 0.96
C SER A 140 12.61 12.27 0.46
N PHE A 141 11.76 11.52 -0.22
CA PHE A 141 12.12 10.26 -0.87
C PHE A 141 13.11 10.45 -2.01
N SER A 142 12.89 11.39 -2.93
CA SER A 142 13.80 11.58 -4.07
C SER A 142 15.20 12.02 -3.62
N GLN A 143 15.27 12.82 -2.56
CA GLN A 143 16.54 13.25 -1.96
C GLN A 143 17.11 12.21 -0.97
N ASN A 144 16.37 11.13 -0.72
CA ASN A 144 16.62 10.14 0.33
C ASN A 144 16.75 10.76 1.74
N ARG A 145 16.27 11.97 2.02
CA ARG A 145 16.52 12.70 3.29
C ARG A 145 15.24 12.92 4.09
N PHE A 146 15.05 12.13 5.15
CA PHE A 146 13.93 12.29 6.08
C PHE A 146 14.33 13.08 7.32
N GLU A 147 13.87 14.33 7.40
CA GLU A 147 14.11 15.20 8.57
C GLU A 147 13.08 14.95 9.69
N TYR A 148 11.83 14.65 9.31
CA TYR A 148 10.70 14.47 10.23
C TYR A 148 9.84 13.26 9.84
N VAL A 149 9.33 12.53 10.83
CA VAL A 149 8.53 11.32 10.62
C VAL A 149 7.03 11.58 10.81
N TRP A 150 6.66 12.53 11.67
CA TRP A 150 5.26 12.85 11.97
C TRP A 150 4.38 13.18 10.74
N PRO A 151 4.87 13.77 9.64
CA PRO A 151 4.02 14.00 8.46
C PRO A 151 3.50 12.69 7.87
N ILE A 152 4.30 11.62 7.93
CA ILE A 152 3.91 10.28 7.48
C ILE A 152 2.74 9.76 8.35
N GLN A 153 2.81 9.97 9.67
CA GLN A 153 1.74 9.58 10.58
C GLN A 153 0.43 10.33 10.30
N PHE A 154 0.51 11.62 10.01
CA PHE A 154 -0.66 12.42 9.62
C PHE A 154 -1.26 11.92 8.30
N LEU A 155 -0.45 11.68 7.28
CA LEU A 155 -0.91 11.16 5.98
C LEU A 155 -1.65 9.81 6.14
N ARG A 156 -1.14 8.93 7.01
CA ARG A 156 -1.76 7.63 7.31
C ARG A 156 -3.10 7.77 8.02
N TRP A 157 -3.14 8.56 9.08
CA TRP A 157 -4.37 8.82 9.83
C TRP A 157 -5.44 9.43 8.93
N PHE A 158 -5.08 10.47 8.18
CA PHE A 158 -5.99 11.15 7.27
C PHE A 158 -6.48 10.21 6.16
N GLY A 159 -5.57 9.46 5.52
CA GLY A 159 -5.91 8.53 4.46
C GLY A 159 -6.76 7.34 4.92
N LEU A 160 -6.52 6.82 6.13
CA LEU A 160 -7.35 5.76 6.70
C LEU A 160 -8.78 6.24 6.96
N ILE A 161 -8.95 7.41 7.58
CA ILE A 161 -10.27 7.91 7.97
C ILE A 161 -11.04 8.42 6.75
N PHE A 162 -10.46 9.37 6.01
CA PHE A 162 -11.20 10.11 4.98
C PHE A 162 -11.15 9.47 3.59
N TYR A 163 -10.09 8.73 3.24
CA TYR A 163 -10.00 8.07 1.92
C TYR A 163 -10.47 6.62 1.90
N GLN A 164 -10.55 5.94 3.06
CA GLN A 164 -10.87 4.51 3.12
C GLN A 164 -12.11 4.15 3.94
N VAL A 165 -12.35 4.84 5.06
CA VAL A 165 -13.47 4.51 5.97
C VAL A 165 -14.68 5.39 5.67
N LEU A 166 -14.48 6.69 5.49
CA LEU A 166 -15.53 7.69 5.28
C LEU A 166 -15.45 8.34 3.89
N ASP A 167 -15.07 7.57 2.87
CA ASP A 167 -14.83 8.08 1.52
C ASP A 167 -16.07 8.70 0.89
N ILE A 168 -17.22 8.01 0.96
CA ILE A 168 -18.50 8.50 0.44
C ILE A 168 -18.99 9.70 1.25
N ALA A 169 -18.94 9.65 2.59
CA ALA A 169 -19.37 10.75 3.44
C ALA A 169 -18.54 12.04 3.18
N THR A 170 -17.22 11.89 3.04
CA THR A 170 -16.32 13.00 2.76
C THR A 170 -16.53 13.57 1.36
N LEU A 171 -16.74 12.71 0.36
CA LEU A 171 -17.07 13.14 -0.98
C LEU A 171 -18.43 13.86 -1.03
N THR A 172 -19.41 13.36 -0.27
CA THR A 172 -20.74 13.99 -0.12
C THR A 172 -20.61 15.40 0.48
N LEU A 173 -19.83 15.57 1.56
CA LEU A 173 -19.57 16.88 2.16
C LEU A 173 -19.07 17.91 1.15
N LEU A 174 -18.14 17.52 0.25
CA LEU A 174 -17.66 18.40 -0.81
C LEU A 174 -18.76 18.66 -1.86
N LEU A 175 -19.50 17.62 -2.24
CA LEU A 175 -20.56 17.71 -3.25
C LEU A 175 -21.79 18.51 -2.82
N VAL A 176 -22.08 18.69 -1.52
CA VAL A 176 -23.22 19.50 -1.05
C VAL A 176 -23.21 20.94 -1.62
N THR A 177 -22.02 21.51 -1.87
CA THR A 177 -21.91 22.82 -2.55
C THR A 177 -22.40 22.83 -4.00
N LEU A 178 -22.55 21.66 -4.61
CA LEU A 178 -23.03 21.46 -5.98
C LEU A 178 -24.43 20.84 -6.00
N ASP A 179 -25.04 20.62 -4.82
CA ASP A 179 -26.36 20.00 -4.69
C ASP A 179 -27.48 21.02 -4.95
N CYS A 180 -27.69 21.31 -6.22
CA CYS A 180 -28.67 22.29 -6.68
C CYS A 180 -29.85 21.58 -7.35
N ASN A 181 -31.03 22.17 -7.23
CA ASN A 181 -32.22 21.65 -7.90
C ASN A 181 -32.13 21.88 -9.42
N TYR A 182 -31.67 20.85 -10.16
CA TYR A 182 -31.42 20.93 -11.61
C TYR A 182 -32.63 20.55 -12.47
N PHE A 183 -33.34 19.48 -12.10
CA PHE A 183 -34.36 18.82 -12.92
C PHE A 183 -35.71 18.73 -12.19
N ASN A 184 -36.83 18.59 -12.90
CA ASN A 184 -38.16 18.28 -12.33
C ASN A 184 -38.64 19.14 -11.13
N VAL A 185 -38.20 20.39 -11.01
CA VAL A 185 -38.64 21.33 -9.97
C VAL A 185 -39.37 22.54 -10.55
N PRO A 186 -40.28 23.16 -9.76
CA PRO A 186 -40.87 24.45 -10.11
C PRO A 186 -39.81 25.50 -10.42
N GLN A 187 -40.11 26.41 -11.36
CA GLN A 187 -39.16 27.41 -11.84
C GLN A 187 -38.62 28.33 -10.74
N SER A 188 -39.37 28.53 -9.64
CA SER A 188 -38.97 29.33 -8.48
C SER A 188 -37.90 28.67 -7.60
N LEU A 189 -37.78 27.35 -7.61
CA LEU A 189 -36.82 26.57 -6.80
C LEU A 189 -35.63 26.07 -7.62
N ARG A 190 -35.66 26.32 -8.93
CA ARG A 190 -34.61 25.88 -9.85
C ARG A 190 -33.30 26.60 -9.53
N PHE A 191 -32.21 25.84 -9.48
CA PHE A 191 -30.87 26.34 -9.14
C PHE A 191 -30.68 26.87 -7.71
N HIS A 192 -31.67 26.67 -6.83
CA HIS A 192 -31.46 26.79 -5.40
C HIS A 192 -30.87 25.49 -4.85
N ASN A 193 -30.06 25.59 -3.79
CA ASN A 193 -29.47 24.43 -3.14
C ASN A 193 -30.56 23.58 -2.49
N GLN A 194 -30.43 22.24 -2.56
CA GLN A 194 -31.43 21.32 -2.04
C GLN A 194 -31.50 21.33 -0.51
N GLU A 195 -30.35 21.33 0.16
CA GLU A 195 -30.25 21.35 1.63
C GLU A 195 -30.42 22.77 2.19
N PHE A 196 -30.02 23.80 1.42
CA PHE A 196 -30.13 25.21 1.81
C PHE A 196 -30.98 26.02 0.81
N PRO A 197 -32.32 25.96 0.89
CA PRO A 197 -33.21 26.60 -0.08
C PRO A 197 -33.02 28.12 -0.24
N ASP A 198 -32.55 28.80 0.81
CA ASP A 198 -32.29 30.25 0.80
C ASP A 198 -31.10 30.66 -0.08
N VAL A 199 -30.28 29.70 -0.52
CA VAL A 199 -29.04 29.94 -1.25
C VAL A 199 -29.22 29.62 -2.73
N TYR A 200 -29.05 30.63 -3.57
CA TYR A 200 -28.98 30.47 -5.02
C TYR A 200 -27.56 30.02 -5.44
N CYS A 201 -27.46 28.88 -6.13
CA CYS A 201 -26.17 28.24 -6.38
C CYS A 201 -25.23 29.05 -7.29
N TRP A 202 -25.79 29.78 -8.26
CA TRP A 202 -25.01 30.46 -9.30
C TRP A 202 -24.80 31.96 -9.04
N SER A 203 -25.00 32.41 -7.80
CA SER A 203 -24.72 33.79 -7.39
C SER A 203 -23.58 33.85 -6.37
N MET A 204 -22.91 35.00 -6.32
CA MET A 204 -21.96 35.28 -5.25
C MET A 204 -22.71 35.49 -3.93
N PRO A 205 -22.19 34.98 -2.79
CA PRO A 205 -20.86 34.38 -2.60
C PRO A 205 -20.77 32.86 -2.85
N HIS A 206 -21.89 32.16 -3.02
CA HIS A 206 -21.92 30.69 -3.10
C HIS A 206 -21.12 30.12 -4.27
N LEU A 207 -21.14 30.80 -5.43
CA LEU A 207 -20.38 30.41 -6.60
C LEU A 207 -18.87 30.25 -6.32
N ALA A 208 -18.30 31.08 -5.45
CA ALA A 208 -16.89 30.96 -5.06
C ALA A 208 -16.65 29.69 -4.23
N HIS A 209 -17.56 29.36 -3.31
CA HIS A 209 -17.48 28.14 -2.51
C HIS A 209 -17.61 26.89 -3.38
N ALA A 210 -18.52 26.90 -4.37
CA ALA A 210 -18.67 25.83 -5.35
C ALA A 210 -17.39 25.62 -6.17
N ALA A 211 -16.75 26.69 -6.65
CA ALA A 211 -15.50 26.61 -7.40
C ALA A 211 -14.36 25.99 -6.58
N VAL A 212 -14.20 26.42 -5.32
CA VAL A 212 -13.19 25.84 -4.41
C VAL A 212 -13.50 24.38 -4.11
N SER A 213 -14.77 24.02 -3.97
CA SER A 213 -15.16 22.62 -3.74
C SER A 213 -14.85 21.74 -4.94
N VAL A 214 -15.12 22.18 -6.18
CA VAL A 214 -14.76 21.42 -7.40
C VAL A 214 -13.27 21.11 -7.44
N LEU A 215 -12.40 22.09 -7.16
CA LEU A 215 -10.96 21.87 -7.09
C LEU A 215 -10.58 20.86 -5.99
N SER A 216 -11.28 20.94 -4.85
CA SER A 216 -11.07 20.05 -3.71
C SER A 216 -11.55 18.62 -3.99
N ILE A 217 -12.64 18.44 -4.75
CA ILE A 217 -13.13 17.13 -5.21
C ILE A 217 -12.11 16.48 -6.12
N VAL A 218 -11.57 17.22 -7.10
CA VAL A 218 -10.54 16.68 -8.00
C VAL A 218 -9.30 16.25 -7.19
N ALA A 219 -8.83 17.08 -6.27
CA ALA A 219 -7.71 16.74 -5.40
C ALA A 219 -8.01 15.50 -4.53
N PHE A 220 -9.20 15.44 -3.94
CA PHE A 220 -9.65 14.32 -3.11
C PHE A 220 -9.68 13.01 -3.90
N VAL A 221 -10.33 13.00 -5.07
CA VAL A 221 -10.46 11.80 -5.91
C VAL A 221 -9.11 11.29 -6.39
N VAL A 222 -8.19 12.19 -6.79
CA VAL A 222 -6.83 11.82 -7.20
C VAL A 222 -6.07 11.19 -6.04
N MET A 223 -6.06 11.83 -4.87
CA MET A 223 -5.33 11.34 -3.70
C MET A 223 -5.93 10.03 -3.16
N ALA A 224 -7.26 9.93 -3.08
CA ALA A 224 -7.96 8.72 -2.65
C ALA A 224 -7.74 7.56 -3.61
N THR A 225 -7.80 7.80 -4.93
CA THR A 225 -7.50 6.76 -5.94
C THR A 225 -6.06 6.29 -5.82
N ALA A 226 -5.11 7.21 -5.63
CA ALA A 226 -3.71 6.84 -5.45
C ALA A 226 -3.51 5.98 -4.19
N MET A 227 -4.22 6.31 -3.10
CA MET A 227 -4.21 5.55 -1.86
C MET A 227 -4.85 4.16 -2.00
N VAL A 228 -5.96 4.03 -2.72
CA VAL A 228 -6.60 2.73 -2.99
C VAL A 228 -5.69 1.87 -3.88
N CYS A 229 -5.06 2.47 -4.88
CA CYS A 229 -4.12 1.79 -5.76
C CYS A 229 -2.90 1.24 -5.01
N SER A 230 -2.50 1.87 -3.90
CA SER A 230 -1.33 1.48 -3.12
C SER A 230 -1.61 0.42 -2.06
N GLU A 231 -2.86 0.00 -1.84
CA GLU A 231 -3.24 -1.06 -0.88
C GLU A 231 -2.86 -2.49 -1.33
N MET A 232 -1.96 -2.62 -2.30
CA MET A 232 -1.56 -3.90 -2.86
C MET A 232 -0.68 -4.64 -1.87
N ASP A 233 -1.09 -5.86 -1.51
CA ASP A 233 -0.31 -6.78 -0.69
C ASP A 233 0.17 -7.93 -1.58
N LEU A 234 1.47 -7.95 -1.84
CA LEU A 234 2.08 -8.93 -2.73
C LEU A 234 2.46 -10.22 -2.00
N ASN A 235 2.37 -10.27 -0.67
CA ASN A 235 2.73 -11.44 0.11
C ASN A 235 1.59 -12.47 0.09
N PRO A 236 1.74 -13.64 -0.58
CA PRO A 236 0.70 -14.67 -0.64
C PRO A 236 0.38 -15.29 0.73
N LEU A 237 1.31 -15.23 1.68
CA LEU A 237 1.16 -15.73 3.05
C LEU A 237 0.66 -14.66 4.03
N THR A 238 0.25 -13.48 3.54
CA THR A 238 -0.26 -12.40 4.38
C THR A 238 -1.41 -12.85 5.28
N ARG A 239 -1.36 -12.39 6.54
CA ARG A 239 -2.41 -12.59 7.54
C ARG A 239 -3.39 -11.42 7.66
N ASN A 240 -3.23 -10.39 6.83
CA ASN A 240 -4.14 -9.26 6.81
C ASN A 240 -5.46 -9.63 6.12
N TYR A 241 -6.58 -9.52 6.84
CA TYR A 241 -7.91 -9.84 6.32
C TYR A 241 -8.28 -8.99 5.09
N LEU A 242 -7.80 -7.74 5.03
CA LEU A 242 -8.06 -6.81 3.94
C LEU A 242 -6.95 -6.83 2.87
N ALA A 243 -6.09 -7.85 2.85
CA ALA A 243 -5.05 -7.97 1.85
C ALA A 243 -5.64 -8.21 0.45
N VAL A 244 -5.20 -7.38 -0.49
CA VAL A 244 -5.62 -7.39 -1.88
C VAL A 244 -4.38 -7.60 -2.76
N PRO A 245 -4.26 -8.74 -3.48
CA PRO A 245 -3.12 -9.02 -4.36
C PRO A 245 -3.16 -8.20 -5.65
N HIS A 246 -4.33 -7.64 -6.03
CA HIS A 246 -4.49 -6.78 -7.18
C HIS A 246 -5.39 -5.55 -6.87
N THR A 247 -4.87 -4.33 -6.97
CA THR A 247 -5.65 -3.14 -6.58
C THR A 247 -6.54 -2.58 -7.69
N GLY A 248 -6.39 -3.03 -8.94
CA GLY A 248 -7.14 -2.48 -10.08
C GLY A 248 -8.67 -2.63 -9.96
N VAL A 249 -9.16 -3.69 -9.32
CA VAL A 249 -10.60 -3.90 -9.09
C VAL A 249 -11.11 -2.97 -8.00
N GLU A 250 -10.33 -2.73 -6.95
CA GLU A 250 -10.66 -1.81 -5.87
C GLU A 250 -10.64 -0.35 -6.36
N ALA A 251 -9.65 0.03 -7.17
CA ALA A 251 -9.57 1.36 -7.76
C ALA A 251 -10.77 1.64 -8.69
N LEU A 252 -11.15 0.67 -9.53
CA LEU A 252 -12.35 0.77 -10.35
C LEU A 252 -13.61 0.83 -9.46
N GLY A 253 -13.67 0.03 -8.40
CA GLY A 253 -14.75 0.06 -7.42
C GLY A 253 -14.91 1.45 -6.80
N PHE A 254 -13.83 2.06 -6.32
CA PHE A 254 -13.82 3.44 -5.82
C PHE A 254 -14.30 4.46 -6.86
N GLY A 255 -13.86 4.31 -8.12
CA GLY A 255 -14.36 5.13 -9.23
C GLY A 255 -15.87 5.00 -9.44
N LEU A 256 -16.43 3.77 -9.39
CA LEU A 256 -17.88 3.56 -9.48
C LEU A 256 -18.62 4.18 -8.29
N LYS A 257 -18.08 4.06 -7.07
CA LYS A 257 -18.66 4.72 -5.87
C LYS A 257 -18.64 6.23 -6.01
N THR A 258 -17.53 6.80 -6.49
CA THR A 258 -17.41 8.25 -6.74
C THR A 258 -18.47 8.73 -7.75
N LEU A 259 -18.69 7.97 -8.83
CA LEU A 259 -19.71 8.27 -9.82
C LEU A 259 -21.14 8.14 -9.25
N LEU A 260 -21.39 7.12 -8.43
CA LEU A 260 -22.65 6.94 -7.72
C LEU A 260 -22.96 8.13 -6.80
N THR A 261 -21.98 8.57 -5.99
CA THR A 261 -22.14 9.72 -5.09
C THR A 261 -22.29 11.03 -5.86
N ALA A 262 -21.57 11.22 -6.98
CA ALA A 262 -21.81 12.38 -7.84
C ALA A 262 -23.22 12.34 -8.45
N ALA A 263 -23.68 11.17 -8.92
CA ALA A 263 -25.02 10.99 -9.46
C ALA A 263 -26.11 11.26 -8.43
N SER A 264 -25.90 10.88 -7.16
CA SER A 264 -26.87 11.14 -6.09
C SER A 264 -27.15 12.62 -5.86
N VAL A 265 -26.17 13.48 -6.18
CA VAL A 265 -26.26 14.94 -6.04
C VAL A 265 -26.79 15.59 -7.33
N PHE A 266 -26.24 15.25 -8.49
CA PHE A 266 -26.66 15.88 -9.74
C PHE A 266 -28.04 15.41 -10.26
N LEU A 267 -28.46 14.20 -9.88
CA LEU A 267 -29.71 13.59 -10.33
C LEU A 267 -30.72 13.37 -9.19
N SER A 268 -30.47 13.92 -8.01
CA SER A 268 -31.34 13.81 -6.81
C SER A 268 -32.80 14.12 -7.14
N THR A 269 -33.02 15.16 -7.95
CA THR A 269 -34.35 15.66 -8.31
C THR A 269 -35.09 14.80 -9.34
N SER A 270 -34.39 13.85 -9.98
CA SER A 270 -34.96 12.90 -10.94
C SER A 270 -34.72 11.47 -10.45
N THR A 271 -35.46 11.06 -9.41
CA THR A 271 -35.39 9.72 -8.81
C THR A 271 -35.51 8.60 -9.85
N LYS A 272 -36.29 8.83 -10.92
CA LYS A 272 -36.44 7.89 -12.05
C LYS A 272 -35.10 7.59 -12.73
N VAL A 273 -34.38 8.62 -13.15
CA VAL A 273 -33.07 8.44 -13.81
C VAL A 273 -32.03 7.93 -12.82
N LEU A 274 -32.04 8.46 -11.60
CA LEU A 274 -31.13 8.05 -10.54
C LEU A 274 -31.24 6.55 -10.22
N SER A 275 -32.47 6.01 -10.17
CA SER A 275 -32.70 4.57 -9.91
C SER A 275 -32.05 3.65 -10.95
N LEU A 276 -32.10 4.04 -12.23
CA LEU A 276 -31.47 3.29 -13.33
C LEU A 276 -29.95 3.38 -13.28
N VAL A 277 -29.42 4.55 -12.93
CA VAL A 277 -27.98 4.78 -12.72
C VAL A 277 -27.47 3.91 -11.58
N TYR A 278 -28.16 3.89 -10.44
CA TYR A 278 -27.84 3.02 -9.31
C TYR A 278 -27.85 1.54 -9.71
N LEU A 279 -28.90 1.08 -10.39
CA LEU A 279 -29.01 -0.30 -10.85
C LEU A 279 -27.81 -0.71 -11.73
N ALA A 280 -27.43 0.13 -12.70
CA ALA A 280 -26.34 -0.15 -13.62
C ALA A 280 -24.97 -0.18 -12.92
N PHE A 281 -24.65 0.84 -12.12
CA PHE A 281 -23.34 0.96 -11.47
C PHE A 281 -23.17 -0.05 -10.33
N LEU A 282 -24.20 -0.32 -9.53
CA LEU A 282 -24.15 -1.35 -8.48
C LEU A 282 -24.09 -2.76 -9.08
N GLY A 283 -24.80 -2.99 -10.20
CA GLY A 283 -24.71 -4.25 -10.94
C GLY A 283 -23.30 -4.49 -11.48
N LEU A 284 -22.66 -3.45 -12.04
CA LEU A 284 -21.27 -3.51 -12.49
C LEU A 284 -20.29 -3.75 -11.32
N LEU A 285 -20.51 -3.08 -10.18
CA LEU A 285 -19.70 -3.24 -8.98
C LEU A 285 -19.77 -4.70 -8.46
N LEU A 286 -20.97 -5.26 -8.36
CA LEU A 286 -21.17 -6.67 -7.96
C LEU A 286 -20.52 -7.63 -8.96
N TYR A 287 -20.73 -7.43 -10.27
CA TYR A 287 -20.15 -8.28 -11.31
C TYR A 287 -18.61 -8.30 -11.23
N LYS A 288 -17.97 -7.15 -11.05
CA LYS A 288 -16.50 -7.06 -10.94
C LYS A 288 -15.98 -7.77 -9.69
N ASN A 289 -16.67 -7.65 -8.56
CA ASN A 289 -16.29 -8.33 -7.32
C ASN A 289 -16.47 -9.85 -7.41
N LEU A 290 -17.58 -10.32 -8.00
CA LEU A 290 -17.81 -11.76 -8.22
C LEU A 290 -16.83 -12.35 -9.23
N LYS A 291 -16.49 -11.65 -10.31
CA LYS A 291 -15.59 -12.18 -11.35
C LYS A 291 -14.16 -12.35 -10.85
N TRP A 292 -13.64 -11.37 -10.08
CA TRP A 292 -12.23 -11.28 -9.72
C TRP A 292 -11.90 -11.61 -8.26
N ILE A 293 -12.87 -11.61 -7.33
CA ILE A 293 -12.69 -12.03 -5.93
C ILE A 293 -11.42 -11.39 -5.31
N PRO A 294 -11.44 -10.05 -5.13
CA PRO A 294 -10.23 -9.26 -4.91
C PRO A 294 -9.52 -9.50 -3.58
N PHE A 295 -10.16 -10.05 -2.56
CA PHE A 295 -9.52 -10.23 -1.25
C PHE A 295 -8.86 -11.59 -1.11
N THR A 296 -7.74 -11.65 -0.38
CA THR A 296 -7.06 -12.92 -0.10
C THR A 296 -7.93 -13.85 0.76
N TYR A 297 -8.66 -13.28 1.71
CA TYR A 297 -9.53 -14.03 2.62
C TYR A 297 -10.93 -14.24 2.03
N SER A 298 -11.39 -15.49 1.98
CA SER A 298 -12.72 -15.84 1.44
C SER A 298 -13.86 -15.18 2.20
N ALA A 299 -13.78 -15.10 3.54
CA ALA A 299 -14.82 -14.50 4.37
C ALA A 299 -15.10 -13.02 4.02
N VAL A 300 -14.04 -12.25 3.74
CA VAL A 300 -14.15 -10.83 3.36
C VAL A 300 -14.82 -10.70 1.99
N ASN A 301 -14.49 -11.58 1.04
CA ASN A 301 -15.17 -11.59 -0.27
C ASN A 301 -16.66 -11.93 -0.14
N TYR A 302 -17.03 -12.87 0.74
CA TYR A 302 -18.43 -13.21 0.99
C TYR A 302 -19.20 -12.02 1.55
N LEU A 303 -18.65 -11.37 2.58
CA LEU A 303 -19.29 -10.21 3.21
C LEU A 303 -19.43 -9.04 2.23
N ARG A 304 -18.45 -8.82 1.37
CA ARG A 304 -18.49 -7.75 0.36
C ARG A 304 -19.45 -8.04 -0.80
N CYS A 305 -19.54 -9.29 -1.26
CA CYS A 305 -20.54 -9.65 -2.25
C CYS A 305 -21.96 -9.62 -1.64
N ALA A 306 -22.10 -9.98 -0.37
CA ALA A 306 -23.36 -9.88 0.37
C ALA A 306 -23.82 -8.42 0.49
N SER A 307 -22.92 -7.51 0.89
CA SER A 307 -23.24 -6.08 1.00
C SER A 307 -23.64 -5.48 -0.35
N TYR A 308 -22.89 -5.72 -1.42
CA TYR A 308 -23.21 -5.19 -2.74
C TYR A 308 -24.50 -5.78 -3.33
N THR A 309 -24.79 -7.06 -3.09
CA THR A 309 -26.06 -7.67 -3.54
C THR A 309 -27.25 -7.12 -2.75
N CYS A 310 -27.08 -6.88 -1.45
CA CYS A 310 -28.08 -6.23 -0.61
C CYS A 310 -28.41 -4.81 -1.11
N VAL A 311 -27.39 -3.99 -1.39
CA VAL A 311 -27.60 -2.62 -1.90
C VAL A 311 -28.17 -2.65 -3.32
N LEU A 312 -27.74 -3.57 -4.17
CA LEU A 312 -28.31 -3.78 -5.51
C LEU A 312 -29.80 -4.15 -5.43
N TYR A 313 -30.20 -5.00 -4.48
CA TYR A 313 -31.60 -5.34 -4.25
C TYR A 313 -32.44 -4.10 -3.88
N CYS A 314 -31.94 -3.24 -2.99
CA CYS A 314 -32.59 -1.96 -2.70
C CYS A 314 -32.71 -1.08 -3.96
N ALA A 315 -31.69 -1.06 -4.81
CA ALA A 315 -31.74 -0.31 -6.07
C ALA A 315 -32.75 -0.90 -7.08
N VAL A 316 -32.92 -2.22 -7.11
CA VAL A 316 -33.95 -2.88 -7.92
C VAL A 316 -35.35 -2.47 -7.46
N LEU A 317 -35.59 -2.38 -6.14
CA LEU A 317 -36.87 -1.94 -5.58
C LEU A 317 -37.11 -0.43 -5.72
N LEU A 318 -36.03 0.37 -5.80
CA LEU A 318 -36.13 1.81 -6.06
C LEU A 318 -36.72 2.11 -7.45
N VAL A 319 -36.53 1.24 -8.44
CA VAL A 319 -37.10 1.42 -9.79
C VAL A 319 -38.64 1.42 -9.78
N PRO A 320 -39.34 0.36 -9.30
CA PRO A 320 -40.80 0.41 -9.20
C PRO A 320 -41.28 1.46 -8.19
N LEU A 321 -40.48 1.85 -7.19
CA LEU A 321 -40.83 2.97 -6.30
C LEU A 321 -40.83 4.31 -7.04
N ALA A 322 -39.85 4.54 -7.93
CA ALA A 322 -39.72 5.78 -8.69
C ALA A 322 -40.70 5.89 -9.88
N TYR A 323 -41.13 4.76 -10.44
CA TYR A 323 -42.02 4.71 -11.61
C TYR A 323 -43.47 4.31 -11.27
N GLY A 324 -43.70 3.64 -10.15
CA GLY A 324 -45.00 3.13 -9.73
C GLY A 324 -45.87 4.18 -9.03
N PRO A 325 -47.14 3.84 -8.74
CA PRO A 325 -48.04 4.71 -8.00
C PRO A 325 -47.63 4.82 -6.53
N SER A 326 -47.88 5.99 -5.93
CA SER A 326 -47.47 6.34 -4.56
C SER A 326 -48.01 5.40 -3.47
N GLY A 327 -49.11 4.69 -3.74
CA GLY A 327 -49.68 3.70 -2.81
C GLY A 327 -48.79 2.48 -2.54
N LEU A 328 -47.82 2.16 -3.42
CA LEU A 328 -46.90 1.03 -3.23
C LEU A 328 -45.71 1.34 -2.31
N ALA A 329 -45.53 2.60 -1.88
CA ALA A 329 -44.34 2.99 -1.11
C ALA A 329 -44.19 2.18 0.18
N LYS A 330 -45.30 1.93 0.90
CA LYS A 330 -45.29 1.15 2.14
C LYS A 330 -44.89 -0.30 1.92
N ASP A 331 -45.52 -0.94 0.95
CA ASP A 331 -45.29 -2.35 0.61
C ASP A 331 -43.87 -2.58 0.09
N LEU A 332 -43.35 -1.67 -0.74
CA LEU A 332 -41.98 -1.72 -1.24
C LEU A 332 -40.94 -1.45 -0.15
N THR A 333 -41.23 -0.54 0.78
CA THR A 333 -40.35 -0.29 1.94
C THR A 333 -40.30 -1.50 2.86
N LEU A 334 -41.44 -2.17 3.11
CA LEU A 334 -41.47 -3.43 3.85
C LEU A 334 -40.71 -4.54 3.13
N ALA A 335 -40.92 -4.68 1.81
CA ALA A 335 -40.21 -5.66 0.99
C ALA A 335 -38.69 -5.42 1.01
N MET A 336 -38.25 -4.17 1.01
CA MET A 336 -36.84 -3.81 1.16
C MET A 336 -36.28 -4.39 2.47
N TRP A 337 -36.87 -4.05 3.62
CA TRP A 337 -36.38 -4.52 4.92
C TRP A 337 -36.33 -6.04 5.04
N VAL A 338 -37.39 -6.73 4.60
CA VAL A 338 -37.46 -8.20 4.68
C VAL A 338 -36.52 -8.87 3.68
N GLY A 339 -36.36 -8.30 2.49
CA GLY A 339 -35.57 -8.89 1.39
C GLY A 339 -34.06 -8.65 1.47
N MET A 340 -33.60 -7.69 2.29
CA MET A 340 -32.18 -7.38 2.45
C MET A 340 -31.34 -8.59 2.88
N ALA A 341 -31.77 -9.33 3.91
CA ALA A 341 -31.02 -10.49 4.42
C ALA A 341 -30.98 -11.66 3.42
N PRO A 342 -32.10 -12.09 2.80
CA PRO A 342 -32.07 -13.07 1.71
C PRO A 342 -31.19 -12.63 0.53
N ALA A 343 -31.26 -11.36 0.11
CA ALA A 343 -30.43 -10.84 -0.96
C ALA A 343 -28.92 -10.91 -0.62
N ALA A 344 -28.56 -10.56 0.61
CA ALA A 344 -27.20 -10.69 1.11
C ALA A 344 -26.70 -12.15 1.06
N LEU A 345 -27.54 -13.11 1.46
CA LEU A 345 -27.22 -14.55 1.39
C LEU A 345 -27.01 -15.04 -0.05
N VAL A 346 -27.84 -14.59 -1.00
CA VAL A 346 -27.68 -14.92 -2.43
C VAL A 346 -26.32 -14.41 -2.95
N GLY A 347 -25.94 -13.18 -2.59
CA GLY A 347 -24.64 -12.61 -2.94
C GLY A 347 -23.45 -13.39 -2.37
N ALA A 348 -23.53 -13.75 -1.09
CA ALA A 348 -22.52 -14.58 -0.43
C ALA A 348 -22.42 -15.97 -1.07
N LEU A 349 -23.55 -16.61 -1.37
CA LEU A 349 -23.61 -17.92 -2.02
C LEU A 349 -23.02 -17.87 -3.43
N ALA A 350 -23.32 -16.85 -4.23
CA ALA A 350 -22.75 -16.68 -5.56
C ALA A 350 -21.21 -16.57 -5.50
N CYS A 351 -20.68 -15.81 -4.54
CA CYS A 351 -19.25 -15.71 -4.30
C CYS A 351 -18.65 -17.04 -3.83
N HIS A 352 -19.34 -17.77 -2.94
CA HIS A 352 -18.93 -19.09 -2.48
C HIS A 352 -18.86 -20.11 -3.62
N LEU A 353 -19.88 -20.17 -4.48
CA LEU A 353 -19.90 -21.06 -5.64
C LEU A 353 -18.75 -20.74 -6.62
N ARG A 354 -18.45 -19.45 -6.82
CA ARG A 354 -17.33 -19.02 -7.67
C ARG A 354 -15.98 -19.43 -7.09
N LEU A 355 -15.75 -19.23 -5.80
CA LEU A 355 -14.53 -19.68 -5.12
C LEU A 355 -14.42 -21.21 -5.11
N ARG A 356 -15.53 -21.90 -4.87
CA ARG A 356 -15.60 -23.38 -4.91
C ARG A 356 -15.29 -23.91 -6.31
N HIS A 357 -15.72 -23.24 -7.37
CA HIS A 357 -15.33 -23.60 -8.73
C HIS A 357 -13.80 -23.54 -8.93
N PHE A 358 -13.11 -22.50 -8.45
CA PHE A 358 -11.65 -22.47 -8.53
C PHE A 358 -10.99 -23.53 -7.65
N SER A 359 -11.42 -23.64 -6.39
CA SER A 359 -10.82 -24.52 -5.40
C SER A 359 -11.03 -26.01 -5.69
N VAL A 360 -12.22 -26.41 -6.15
CA VAL A 360 -12.56 -27.82 -6.40
C VAL A 360 -12.32 -28.19 -7.85
N HIS A 361 -12.81 -27.39 -8.80
CA HIS A 361 -12.75 -27.77 -10.21
C HIS A 361 -11.40 -27.41 -10.83
N ILE A 362 -10.98 -26.14 -10.78
CA ILE A 362 -9.73 -25.73 -11.44
C ILE A 362 -8.51 -26.33 -10.75
N VAL A 363 -8.37 -26.16 -9.43
CA VAL A 363 -7.26 -26.72 -8.68
C VAL A 363 -7.30 -28.26 -8.66
N GLY A 364 -8.50 -28.86 -8.64
CA GLY A 364 -8.66 -30.31 -8.79
C GLY A 364 -8.11 -30.84 -10.11
N LEU A 365 -8.34 -30.14 -11.24
CA LEU A 365 -7.75 -30.52 -12.53
C LEU A 365 -6.22 -30.52 -12.51
N PHE A 366 -5.58 -29.63 -11.74
CA PHE A 366 -4.12 -29.61 -11.60
C PHE A 366 -3.62 -30.70 -10.64
N ARG A 367 -4.40 -31.05 -9.61
CA ARG A 367 -4.08 -32.13 -8.68
C ARG A 367 -4.13 -33.50 -9.34
N ASP A 368 -5.13 -33.72 -10.20
CA ASP A 368 -5.37 -35.02 -10.84
C ASP A 368 -4.63 -35.18 -12.18
N ALA A 369 -3.93 -34.15 -12.65
CA ALA A 369 -3.22 -34.17 -13.92
C ALA A 369 -1.98 -35.08 -13.87
N SER A 370 -1.82 -35.93 -14.88
CA SER A 370 -0.63 -36.76 -15.01
C SER A 370 0.65 -35.91 -15.21
N PRO A 371 1.78 -36.30 -14.58
CA PRO A 371 3.05 -35.58 -14.74
C PRO A 371 3.43 -35.40 -16.21
N GLY A 372 3.74 -34.17 -16.62
CA GLY A 372 4.12 -33.83 -18.00
C GLY A 372 2.97 -33.45 -18.94
N THR A 373 1.72 -33.45 -18.47
CA THR A 373 0.59 -32.92 -19.27
C THR A 373 0.78 -31.42 -19.53
N PRO A 374 0.71 -30.94 -20.78
CA PRO A 374 0.92 -29.53 -21.07
C PRO A 374 -0.16 -28.66 -20.41
N ALA A 375 0.25 -27.62 -19.70
CA ALA A 375 -0.62 -26.75 -18.90
C ALA A 375 -1.87 -26.25 -19.63
N LYS A 376 -1.76 -25.93 -20.93
CA LYS A 376 -2.86 -25.46 -21.77
C LYS A 376 -3.99 -26.49 -21.94
N ARG A 377 -3.69 -27.79 -21.80
CA ARG A 377 -4.68 -28.88 -21.88
C ARG A 377 -5.41 -29.10 -20.55
N ILE A 378 -4.77 -28.76 -19.42
CA ILE A 378 -5.39 -28.85 -18.09
C ILE A 378 -6.41 -27.72 -17.93
N HIS A 379 -5.94 -26.48 -18.04
CA HIS A 379 -6.79 -25.30 -18.00
C HIS A 379 -6.13 -24.13 -18.72
N ARG A 380 -6.91 -23.39 -19.52
CA ARG A 380 -6.44 -22.22 -20.26
C ARG A 380 -6.72 -20.94 -19.48
N PHE A 381 -5.68 -20.38 -18.88
CA PHE A 381 -5.76 -19.07 -18.20
C PHE A 381 -5.80 -17.94 -19.23
N LYS A 382 -6.70 -16.97 -19.04
CA LYS A 382 -6.79 -15.78 -19.90
C LYS A 382 -6.10 -14.56 -19.29
N ASP A 383 -5.93 -14.54 -17.98
CA ASP A 383 -5.46 -13.40 -17.21
C ASP A 383 -4.66 -13.89 -15.99
N ALA A 384 -3.58 -13.19 -15.62
CA ALA A 384 -2.77 -13.52 -14.46
C ALA A 384 -3.58 -13.55 -13.14
N ARG A 385 -4.67 -12.78 -13.07
CA ARG A 385 -5.59 -12.79 -11.91
C ARG A 385 -6.29 -14.14 -11.71
N GLU A 386 -6.59 -14.86 -12.78
CA GLU A 386 -7.20 -16.20 -12.65
C GLU A 386 -6.20 -17.21 -12.09
N VAL A 387 -4.91 -17.05 -12.40
CA VAL A 387 -3.81 -17.84 -11.84
C VAL A 387 -3.61 -17.51 -10.36
N GLU A 388 -3.65 -16.23 -9.99
CA GLU A 388 -3.57 -15.79 -8.59
C GLU A 388 -4.70 -16.40 -7.75
N ILE A 389 -5.96 -16.31 -8.20
CA ILE A 389 -7.11 -16.90 -7.48
C ILE A 389 -6.92 -18.41 -7.30
N ALA A 390 -6.45 -19.12 -8.32
CA ALA A 390 -6.20 -20.56 -8.25
C ALA A 390 -5.06 -20.90 -7.27
N ALA A 391 -3.93 -20.21 -7.36
CA ALA A 391 -2.79 -20.36 -6.45
C ALA A 391 -3.16 -20.06 -4.99
N ARG A 392 -4.01 -19.04 -4.78
CA ARG A 392 -4.57 -18.69 -3.48
C ARG A 392 -5.47 -19.78 -2.91
N CYS A 393 -6.27 -20.45 -3.74
CA CYS A 393 -7.13 -21.56 -3.31
C CYS A 393 -6.32 -22.80 -2.86
N CYS A 394 -5.05 -22.91 -3.26
CA CYS A 394 -4.16 -23.94 -2.77
C CYS A 394 -3.66 -23.68 -1.34
N ARG A 395 -3.76 -22.45 -0.82
CA ARG A 395 -3.19 -22.05 0.49
C ARG A 395 -3.85 -22.81 1.65
N GLN A 396 -3.09 -23.71 2.28
CA GLN A 396 -3.47 -24.44 3.49
C GLN A 396 -2.36 -24.31 4.54
N TRP A 397 -2.74 -24.19 5.81
CA TRP A 397 -1.82 -24.03 6.95
C TRP A 397 -1.72 -25.36 7.70
N ALA A 398 -0.51 -25.75 8.12
CA ALA A 398 -0.32 -26.98 8.88
C ALA A 398 -0.90 -26.87 10.30
N GLU A 399 -1.70 -27.86 10.71
CA GLU A 399 -2.46 -27.85 12.00
C GLU A 399 -1.59 -27.77 13.27
N ARG A 400 -0.29 -28.08 13.19
CA ARG A 400 0.58 -28.25 14.36
C ARG A 400 1.61 -27.13 14.55
N ALA A 401 1.76 -26.27 13.55
CA ALA A 401 2.67 -25.14 13.55
C ALA A 401 2.00 -24.04 12.71
N ASP A 402 1.17 -23.21 13.37
CA ASP A 402 0.33 -22.18 12.74
C ASP A 402 1.08 -21.25 11.76
N GLU A 403 2.42 -21.28 11.74
CA GLU A 403 3.29 -20.42 10.97
C GLU A 403 3.74 -20.96 9.61
N GLN A 404 3.59 -22.27 9.33
CA GLN A 404 4.10 -22.87 8.09
C GLN A 404 2.97 -23.35 7.15
N PRO A 405 3.04 -23.03 5.84
CA PRO A 405 2.11 -23.56 4.87
C PRO A 405 2.36 -25.06 4.64
N GLU A 406 1.31 -25.81 4.34
CA GLU A 406 1.43 -27.24 4.09
C GLU A 406 2.28 -27.53 2.84
N PRO A 407 3.28 -28.44 2.91
CA PRO A 407 4.20 -28.69 1.78
C PRO A 407 3.51 -29.11 0.49
N GLN A 408 2.48 -29.97 0.57
CA GLN A 408 1.71 -30.43 -0.59
C GLN A 408 0.92 -29.29 -1.24
N ALA A 409 0.38 -28.38 -0.44
CA ALA A 409 -0.31 -27.18 -0.90
C ALA A 409 0.65 -26.21 -1.63
N VAL A 410 1.88 -26.08 -1.12
CA VAL A 410 2.93 -25.27 -1.76
C VAL A 410 3.32 -25.83 -3.12
N GLU A 411 3.53 -27.15 -3.22
CA GLU A 411 3.86 -27.82 -4.48
C GLU A 411 2.74 -27.65 -5.53
N LEU A 412 1.48 -27.84 -5.13
CA LEU A 412 0.34 -27.64 -6.03
C LEU A 412 0.23 -26.19 -6.51
N SER A 413 0.48 -25.22 -5.62
CA SER A 413 0.53 -23.80 -5.98
C SER A 413 1.66 -23.51 -6.98
N GLU A 414 2.83 -24.11 -6.78
CA GLU A 414 3.96 -23.99 -7.72
C GLU A 414 3.61 -24.53 -9.11
N VAL A 415 2.93 -25.67 -9.20
CA VAL A 415 2.47 -26.25 -10.48
C VAL A 415 1.53 -25.28 -11.21
N VAL A 416 0.57 -24.69 -10.49
CA VAL A 416 -0.38 -23.71 -11.05
C VAL A 416 0.34 -22.44 -11.52
N ILE A 417 1.31 -21.93 -10.75
CA ILE A 417 2.07 -20.73 -11.11
C ILE A 417 2.98 -20.99 -12.32
N LYS A 418 3.68 -22.13 -12.36
CA LYS A 418 4.49 -22.54 -13.53
C LYS A 418 3.63 -22.69 -14.79
N ALA A 419 2.43 -23.26 -14.64
CA ALA A 419 1.44 -23.31 -15.71
C ALA A 419 1.05 -21.90 -16.19
N GLY A 420 0.86 -20.95 -15.28
CA GLY A 420 0.61 -19.54 -15.58
C GLY A 420 1.74 -18.87 -16.36
N ILE A 421 2.99 -18.99 -15.91
CA ILE A 421 4.17 -18.42 -16.59
C ILE A 421 4.32 -18.97 -18.01
N THR A 422 4.08 -20.28 -18.19
CA THR A 422 4.16 -20.93 -19.51
C THR A 422 3.07 -20.42 -20.46
N GLN A 423 1.90 -20.05 -19.94
CA GLN A 423 0.78 -19.55 -20.73
C GLN A 423 0.83 -18.04 -20.99
N LEU A 424 1.37 -17.27 -20.03
CA LEU A 424 1.42 -15.81 -20.01
C LEU A 424 2.84 -15.29 -19.73
N PRO A 425 3.86 -15.62 -20.56
CA PRO A 425 5.26 -15.32 -20.25
C PRO A 425 5.61 -13.83 -20.33
N HIS A 426 4.85 -13.05 -21.11
CA HIS A 426 5.08 -11.63 -21.31
C HIS A 426 4.23 -10.74 -20.40
N ASP A 427 3.34 -11.30 -19.59
CA ASP A 427 2.50 -10.52 -18.68
C ASP A 427 3.30 -10.13 -17.43
N PRO A 428 3.58 -8.83 -17.17
CA PRO A 428 4.33 -8.39 -16.01
C PRO A 428 3.69 -8.82 -14.69
N ARG A 429 2.35 -8.88 -14.62
CA ARG A 429 1.64 -9.31 -13.41
C ARG A 429 1.93 -10.75 -13.06
N MET A 430 2.02 -11.63 -14.07
CA MET A 430 2.33 -13.04 -13.87
C MET A 430 3.76 -13.21 -13.34
N ILE A 431 4.71 -12.43 -13.87
CA ILE A 431 6.10 -12.44 -13.43
C ILE A 431 6.21 -11.93 -11.97
N ILE A 432 5.47 -10.88 -11.61
CA ILE A 432 5.41 -10.36 -10.23
C ILE A 432 4.79 -11.37 -9.27
N LEU A 433 3.72 -12.07 -9.67
CA LEU A 433 3.10 -13.13 -8.88
C LEU A 433 4.08 -14.28 -8.62
N SER A 434 4.78 -14.73 -9.67
CA SER A 434 5.81 -15.76 -9.54
C SER A 434 6.97 -15.31 -8.66
N SER A 435 7.48 -14.10 -8.87
CA SER A 435 8.52 -13.50 -8.03
C SER A 435 8.11 -13.47 -6.56
N SER A 436 6.87 -13.07 -6.29
CA SER A 436 6.29 -13.00 -4.94
C SER A 436 6.21 -14.39 -4.28
N PHE A 437 5.80 -15.40 -5.03
CA PHE A 437 5.76 -16.78 -4.56
C PHE A 437 7.17 -17.32 -4.23
N LEU A 438 8.15 -17.06 -5.09
CA LEU A 438 9.54 -17.49 -4.84
C LEU A 438 10.15 -16.82 -3.61
N ILE A 439 9.85 -15.54 -3.37
CA ILE A 439 10.40 -14.76 -2.25
C ILE A 439 9.76 -15.18 -0.92
N ASP A 440 8.43 -15.23 -0.85
CA ASP A 440 7.72 -15.37 0.42
C ASP A 440 7.33 -16.82 0.75
N VAL A 441 7.12 -17.69 -0.25
CA VAL A 441 6.72 -19.08 -0.02
C VAL A 441 7.92 -20.03 -0.08
N GLN A 442 8.75 -19.94 -1.11
CA GLN A 442 9.90 -20.83 -1.28
C GLN A 442 11.18 -20.35 -0.57
N GLY A 443 11.21 -19.10 -0.09
CA GLY A 443 12.40 -18.51 0.53
C GLY A 443 13.58 -18.28 -0.44
N SER A 444 13.38 -18.48 -1.74
CA SER A 444 14.42 -18.33 -2.77
C SER A 444 14.53 -16.87 -3.24
N TYR A 445 15.10 -16.02 -2.37
CA TYR A 445 15.22 -14.57 -2.57
C TYR A 445 15.91 -14.17 -3.87
N GLN A 446 17.01 -14.84 -4.25
CA GLN A 446 17.79 -14.46 -5.44
C GLN A 446 17.03 -14.75 -6.74
N SER A 447 16.40 -15.93 -6.83
CA SER A 447 15.59 -16.31 -7.99
C SER A 447 14.37 -15.40 -8.15
N GLY A 448 13.65 -15.14 -7.04
CA GLY A 448 12.50 -14.24 -7.05
C GLY A 448 12.87 -12.82 -7.49
N TYR A 449 14.01 -12.28 -7.03
CA TYR A 449 14.46 -10.95 -7.46
C TYR A 449 14.92 -10.92 -8.92
N THR A 450 15.52 -12.00 -9.43
CA THR A 450 15.89 -12.12 -10.84
C THR A 450 14.66 -12.06 -11.73
N GLN A 451 13.56 -12.73 -11.33
CA GLN A 451 12.27 -12.60 -12.00
C GLN A 451 11.69 -11.19 -11.89
N LEU A 452 11.85 -10.52 -10.74
CA LEU A 452 11.41 -9.13 -10.58
C LEU A 452 12.14 -8.18 -11.56
N GLN A 453 13.44 -8.39 -11.79
CA GLN A 453 14.18 -7.63 -12.80
C GLN A 453 13.73 -7.97 -14.24
N ALA A 454 13.28 -9.21 -14.50
CA ALA A 454 12.64 -9.54 -15.76
C ALA A 454 11.29 -8.82 -15.93
N ALA A 455 10.50 -8.68 -14.87
CA ALA A 455 9.24 -7.93 -14.90
C ALA A 455 9.44 -6.46 -15.26
N LYS A 456 10.54 -5.82 -14.81
CA LYS A 456 10.90 -4.46 -15.21
C LYS A 456 11.12 -4.31 -16.72
N LYS A 457 11.68 -5.33 -17.35
CA LYS A 457 11.97 -5.34 -18.79
C LYS A 457 10.71 -5.60 -19.64
N ALA A 458 9.65 -6.16 -19.05
CA ALA A 458 8.41 -6.55 -19.72
C ALA A 458 7.40 -5.38 -19.91
N SER A 459 7.86 -4.12 -19.97
CA SER A 459 7.01 -2.92 -20.11
C SER A 459 5.82 -2.85 -19.12
N PRO A 460 6.08 -2.81 -17.79
CA PRO A 460 5.03 -2.78 -16.77
C PRO A 460 4.18 -1.50 -16.83
N GLY A 461 2.88 -1.62 -16.54
CA GLY A 461 2.00 -0.48 -16.31
C GLY A 461 2.28 0.22 -14.97
N LEU A 462 1.51 1.26 -14.65
CA LEU A 462 1.75 2.08 -13.45
C LEU A 462 1.62 1.27 -12.14
N LEU A 463 0.60 0.42 -12.05
CA LEU A 463 0.36 -0.42 -10.87
C LEU A 463 1.44 -1.48 -10.71
N GLU A 464 1.90 -2.07 -11.82
CA GLU A 464 2.96 -3.06 -11.83
C GLU A 464 4.33 -2.43 -11.49
N LYS A 465 4.59 -1.21 -11.96
CA LYS A 465 5.77 -0.41 -11.54
C LYS A 465 5.77 -0.15 -10.04
N PHE A 466 4.61 0.21 -9.48
CA PHE A 466 4.46 0.37 -8.03
C PHE A 466 4.64 -0.95 -7.29
N ALA A 467 4.14 -2.07 -7.81
CA ALA A 467 4.36 -3.41 -7.23
C ALA A 467 5.84 -3.75 -7.13
N ILE A 468 6.57 -3.52 -8.23
CA ILE A 468 8.01 -3.75 -8.29
C ILE A 468 8.74 -2.84 -7.31
N PHE A 469 8.39 -1.55 -7.27
CA PHE A 469 8.97 -0.60 -6.32
C PHE A 469 8.74 -1.04 -4.87
N SER A 470 7.51 -1.47 -4.52
CA SER A 470 7.17 -1.97 -3.19
C SER A 470 8.06 -3.13 -2.77
N ARG A 471 8.26 -4.12 -3.66
CA ARG A 471 9.16 -5.27 -3.41
C ARG A 471 10.63 -4.87 -3.25
N GLU A 472 11.10 -3.93 -4.05
CA GLU A 472 12.48 -3.43 -3.92
C GLU A 472 12.70 -2.69 -2.60
N GLN A 473 11.68 -1.94 -2.15
CA GLN A 473 11.72 -1.24 -0.88
C GLN A 473 11.65 -2.20 0.31
N GLU A 474 10.80 -3.24 0.25
CA GLU A 474 10.76 -4.31 1.25
C GLU A 474 12.13 -4.99 1.39
N ARG A 475 12.79 -5.29 0.27
CA ARG A 475 14.15 -5.83 0.26
C ARG A 475 15.14 -4.88 0.93
N ALA A 476 15.13 -3.60 0.57
CA ALA A 476 16.03 -2.60 1.13
C ALA A 476 15.85 -2.46 2.66
N GLN A 477 14.62 -2.60 3.14
CA GLN A 477 14.29 -2.56 4.57
C GLN A 477 14.71 -3.83 5.31
N LYS A 478 14.47 -5.02 4.74
CA LYS A 478 14.97 -6.28 5.31
C LYS A 478 16.51 -6.28 5.36
N ALA A 479 17.17 -5.78 4.31
CA ALA A 479 18.63 -5.76 4.21
C ALA A 479 19.34 -4.70 5.08
N SER A 480 18.62 -3.75 5.66
CA SER A 480 19.23 -2.72 6.52
C SER A 480 19.36 -3.11 7.98
N GLY A 481 18.79 -4.25 8.40
CA GLY A 481 18.84 -4.71 9.79
C GLY A 481 18.11 -3.77 10.76
N ALA A 482 17.10 -3.03 10.28
CA ALA A 482 16.27 -2.14 11.11
C ALA A 482 15.10 -2.89 11.78
N GLY A 483 15.19 -4.23 11.89
CA GLY A 483 14.18 -5.05 12.54
C GLY A 483 14.24 -4.88 14.06
N GLY A 484 13.15 -4.41 14.66
CA GLY A 484 12.92 -4.60 16.09
C GLY A 484 12.69 -6.09 16.41
N SER A 485 12.73 -6.45 17.70
CA SER A 485 12.58 -7.83 18.19
C SER A 485 11.26 -8.54 17.84
N GLN A 486 10.34 -7.85 17.17
CA GLN A 486 9.07 -8.39 16.69
C GLN A 486 8.93 -8.20 15.17
N GLY A 487 9.62 -9.05 14.40
CA GLY A 487 9.19 -9.61 13.10
C GLY A 487 8.85 -8.70 11.91
N ALA A 488 8.66 -7.39 12.07
CA ALA A 488 8.35 -6.47 11.00
C ALA A 488 9.27 -5.26 11.10
N VAL A 489 10.05 -5.02 10.04
CA VAL A 489 10.79 -3.76 9.90
C VAL A 489 9.77 -2.65 9.68
N ASP A 490 9.46 -1.94 10.75
CA ASP A 490 8.67 -0.72 10.73
C ASP A 490 9.35 0.31 9.81
N LEU A 491 8.59 0.91 8.88
CA LEU A 491 9.15 1.87 7.92
C LEU A 491 9.61 3.13 8.67
N VAL A 492 8.90 3.53 9.71
CA VAL A 492 9.33 4.62 10.59
C VAL A 492 10.66 4.27 11.22
N SER A 493 10.78 3.09 11.84
CA SER A 493 12.04 2.58 12.40
C SER A 493 13.17 2.48 11.37
N TYR A 494 12.88 2.07 10.13
CA TYR A 494 13.85 2.08 9.03
C TYR A 494 14.35 3.48 8.69
N VAL A 495 13.43 4.42 8.54
CA VAL A 495 13.73 5.82 8.20
C VAL A 495 14.54 6.46 9.34
N GLU A 496 14.14 6.21 10.59
CA GLU A 496 14.88 6.65 11.78
C GLU A 496 16.29 6.05 11.82
N PHE A 497 16.43 4.74 11.58
CA PHE A 497 17.72 4.06 11.49
C PHE A 497 18.60 4.69 10.40
N GLN A 498 18.06 4.91 9.20
CA GLN A 498 18.82 5.48 8.09
C GLN A 498 19.28 6.91 8.40
N ARG A 499 18.42 7.73 9.03
CA ARG A 499 18.77 9.06 9.52
C ARG A 499 19.90 9.00 10.54
N ASN A 500 19.74 8.16 11.56
CA ASN A 500 20.69 7.98 12.65
C ASN A 500 22.04 7.47 12.15
N HIS A 501 22.04 6.51 11.22
CA HIS A 501 23.24 5.98 10.58
C HIS A 501 24.01 7.07 9.82
N ARG A 502 23.31 7.96 9.10
CA ARG A 502 23.97 9.09 8.40
C ARG A 502 24.52 10.13 9.36
N LEU A 503 23.82 10.42 10.47
CA LEU A 503 24.32 11.31 11.51
C LEU A 503 25.66 10.78 12.05
N VAL A 504 25.72 9.48 12.34
CA VAL A 504 26.93 8.79 12.79
C VAL A 504 28.05 8.87 11.74
N LEU A 505 27.77 8.58 10.48
CA LEU A 505 28.78 8.67 9.40
C LEU A 505 29.28 10.10 9.20
N ARG A 506 28.41 11.11 9.28
CA ARG A 506 28.80 12.52 9.19
C ARG A 506 29.72 12.90 10.35
N ALA A 507 29.34 12.57 11.59
CA ALA A 507 30.15 12.88 12.76
C ALA A 507 31.50 12.15 12.76
N HIS A 508 31.53 10.87 12.34
CA HIS A 508 32.77 10.12 12.13
C HIS A 508 33.66 10.82 11.10
N ARG A 509 33.11 11.16 9.93
CA ARG A 509 33.86 11.85 8.87
C ARG A 509 34.40 13.22 9.32
N GLU A 510 33.62 13.98 10.09
CA GLU A 510 34.07 15.26 10.65
C GLU A 510 35.26 15.09 11.60
N ALA A 511 35.27 14.04 12.43
CA ALA A 511 36.40 13.73 13.29
C ALA A 511 37.67 13.40 12.48
N LEU A 512 37.55 12.57 11.44
CA LEU A 512 38.67 12.25 10.55
C LEU A 512 39.19 13.48 9.80
N LEU A 513 38.30 14.36 9.32
CA LEU A 513 38.68 15.61 8.66
C LEU A 513 39.39 16.58 9.62
N ALA A 514 38.96 16.64 10.89
CA ALA A 514 39.63 17.45 11.92
C ALA A 514 41.05 16.93 12.19
N MET A 515 41.23 15.61 12.28
CA MET A 515 42.54 14.98 12.43
C MET A 515 43.44 15.24 11.23
N ARG A 516 42.92 15.06 10.00
CA ARG A 516 43.66 15.37 8.78
C ARG A 516 44.10 16.83 8.76
N ALA A 517 43.22 17.76 9.11
CA ALA A 517 43.53 19.19 9.13
C ALA A 517 44.66 19.52 10.11
N PHE A 518 44.71 18.86 11.27
CA PHE A 518 45.81 18.98 12.23
C PHE A 518 47.13 18.47 11.64
N TRP A 519 47.15 17.28 11.05
CA TRP A 519 48.36 16.74 10.40
C TRP A 519 48.83 17.60 9.24
N GLN A 520 47.91 18.16 8.46
CA GLN A 520 48.23 19.10 7.37
C GLN A 520 48.84 20.41 7.87
N LEU A 521 48.47 20.87 9.08
CA LEU A 521 49.11 22.04 9.69
C LEU A 521 50.56 21.74 10.04
N LEU A 522 50.86 20.54 10.54
CA LEU A 522 52.21 20.10 10.91
C LEU A 522 53.18 19.94 9.73
N LEU A 523 52.66 19.84 8.50
CA LEU A 523 53.49 19.81 7.29
C LEU A 523 54.00 21.20 6.85
N ARG A 524 53.58 22.28 7.52
CA ARG A 524 54.01 23.65 7.20
C ARG A 524 55.30 24.00 7.94
N THR A 525 56.19 24.74 7.29
CA THR A 525 57.48 25.17 7.84
C THR A 525 57.38 26.16 9.00
N ASN A 526 56.32 26.98 9.06
CA ASN A 526 56.05 27.92 10.16
C ASN A 526 54.59 27.78 10.62
N ILE A 527 54.40 27.51 11.92
CA ILE A 527 53.07 27.25 12.49
C ILE A 527 52.88 28.10 13.74
N ALA A 528 51.81 28.90 13.77
CA ALA A 528 51.41 29.61 14.98
C ALA A 528 50.81 28.62 15.99
N PHE A 529 51.30 28.65 17.24
CA PHE A 529 50.81 27.76 18.32
C PHE A 529 49.29 27.86 18.52
N THR A 530 48.71 29.07 18.38
CA THR A 530 47.27 29.30 18.47
C THR A 530 46.45 28.53 17.43
N SER A 531 46.98 28.33 16.22
CA SER A 531 46.36 27.52 15.17
C SER A 531 46.39 26.03 15.50
N LEU A 532 47.47 25.57 16.13
CA LEU A 532 47.63 24.19 16.59
C LEU A 532 46.64 23.87 17.72
N THR A 533 46.53 24.76 18.72
CA THR A 533 45.57 24.61 19.82
C THR A 533 44.12 24.58 19.32
N LYS A 534 43.77 25.45 18.37
CA LYS A 534 42.43 25.46 17.76
C LYS A 534 42.13 24.16 16.99
N ALA A 535 43.11 23.64 16.25
CA ALA A 535 42.96 22.39 15.52
C ALA A 535 42.80 21.19 16.48
N LEU A 536 43.57 21.14 17.56
CA LEU A 536 43.46 20.12 18.59
C LEU A 536 42.10 20.16 19.30
N HIS A 537 41.63 21.36 19.69
CA HIS A 537 40.31 21.52 20.28
C HIS A 537 39.18 21.06 19.33
N ARG A 538 39.32 21.33 18.03
CA ARG A 538 38.37 20.86 17.01
C ARG A 538 38.32 19.34 16.91
N ILE A 539 39.47 18.65 17.06
CA ILE A 539 39.51 17.18 17.15
C ILE A 539 38.71 16.73 18.38
N GLU A 540 39.01 17.24 19.57
CA GLU A 540 38.30 16.82 20.79
C GLU A 540 36.78 17.00 20.71
N VAL A 541 36.32 18.14 20.19
CA VAL A 541 34.89 18.44 20.02
C VAL A 541 34.24 17.47 19.03
N SER A 542 34.88 17.24 17.88
CA SER A 542 34.35 16.34 16.85
C SER A 542 34.35 14.87 17.28
N VAL A 543 35.40 14.41 17.98
CA VAL A 543 35.46 13.06 18.57
C VAL A 543 34.38 12.85 19.62
N LYS A 544 34.18 13.81 20.54
CA LYS A 544 33.10 13.75 21.54
C LYS A 544 31.70 13.81 20.91
N ALA A 545 31.53 14.50 19.78
CA ALA A 545 30.27 14.53 19.05
C ALA A 545 30.01 13.17 18.35
N ALA A 546 31.01 12.60 17.69
CA ALA A 546 30.92 11.28 17.08
C ALA A 546 30.64 10.19 18.11
N GLU A 547 31.32 10.18 19.24
CA GLU A 547 31.10 9.21 20.32
C GLU A 547 29.67 9.29 20.88
N ARG A 548 29.15 10.52 21.10
CA ARG A 548 27.75 10.70 21.52
C ARG A 548 26.76 10.17 20.48
N ALA A 549 27.02 10.41 19.19
CA ALA A 549 26.19 9.89 18.11
C ALA A 549 26.21 8.35 18.08
N TYR A 550 27.38 7.71 18.11
CA TYR A 550 27.48 6.24 18.15
C TYR A 550 26.75 5.64 19.35
N ARG A 551 26.96 6.17 20.57
CA ARG A 551 26.29 5.66 21.78
C ARG A 551 24.77 5.78 21.70
N MET A 552 24.26 6.87 21.14
CA MET A 552 22.82 7.10 20.95
C MET A 552 22.19 6.11 19.97
N VAL A 553 22.89 5.76 18.89
CA VAL A 553 22.35 4.83 17.89
C VAL A 553 22.52 3.38 18.34
N LEU A 554 23.65 3.04 18.98
CA LEU A 554 23.91 1.71 19.52
C LEU A 554 22.95 1.35 20.67
N SER A 555 22.50 2.31 21.49
CA SER A 555 21.52 2.02 22.54
C SER A 555 20.16 1.58 22.01
N ARG A 556 19.83 1.94 20.76
CA ARG A 556 18.56 1.58 20.09
C ARG A 556 18.71 0.42 19.10
N HIS A 557 19.89 0.26 18.51
CA HIS A 557 20.17 -0.70 17.44
C HIS A 557 21.45 -1.52 17.74
N ALA A 558 21.55 -2.05 18.96
CA ALA A 558 22.70 -2.84 19.40
C ALA A 558 22.88 -4.14 18.61
N SER A 559 21.79 -4.68 18.06
CA SER A 559 21.77 -5.93 17.28
C SER A 559 22.26 -5.78 15.83
N ASN A 560 22.56 -4.56 15.37
CA ASN A 560 22.99 -4.34 13.99
C ASN A 560 24.50 -4.49 13.84
N ALA A 561 24.96 -5.64 13.33
CA ALA A 561 26.38 -5.95 13.20
C ALA A 561 27.18 -4.91 12.39
N ARG A 562 26.60 -4.37 11.31
CA ARG A 562 27.27 -3.34 10.49
C ARG A 562 27.54 -2.06 11.27
N LEU A 563 26.59 -1.65 12.12
CA LEU A 563 26.77 -0.47 12.98
C LEU A 563 27.81 -0.72 14.08
N VAL A 564 27.79 -1.90 14.69
CA VAL A 564 28.76 -2.31 15.71
C VAL A 564 30.18 -2.35 15.14
N ARG A 565 30.35 -2.95 13.96
CA ARG A 565 31.64 -2.98 13.24
C ARG A 565 32.11 -1.57 12.87
N LEU A 566 31.21 -0.69 12.47
CA LEU A 566 31.52 0.72 12.20
C LEU A 566 31.99 1.46 13.46
N TYR A 567 31.43 1.13 14.63
CA TYR A 567 31.90 1.67 15.91
C TYR A 567 33.28 1.12 16.28
N GLY A 568 33.56 -0.17 16.05
CA GLY A 568 34.89 -0.75 16.17
C GLY A 568 35.94 0.03 15.36
N ARG A 569 35.63 0.33 14.08
CA ARG A 569 36.51 1.18 13.24
C ARG A 569 36.73 2.58 13.81
N PHE A 570 35.70 3.19 14.38
CA PHE A 570 35.84 4.50 15.03
C PHE A 570 36.79 4.44 16.24
N LEU A 571 36.67 3.41 17.07
CA LEU A 571 37.55 3.23 18.22
C LEU A 571 39.00 3.02 17.80
N GLU A 572 39.22 2.22 16.76
CA GLU A 572 40.54 1.92 16.22
C GLU A 572 41.18 3.15 15.54
N GLN A 573 40.47 3.77 14.59
CA GLN A 573 41.03 4.80 13.71
C GLN A 573 41.04 6.20 14.32
N VAL A 574 40.10 6.50 15.23
CA VAL A 574 39.91 7.84 15.77
C VAL A 574 40.26 7.92 17.25
N LYS A 575 39.87 6.94 18.06
CA LYS A 575 40.23 6.91 19.50
C LYS A 575 41.55 6.20 19.79
N PHE A 576 42.10 5.49 18.81
CA PHE A 576 43.31 4.68 18.94
C PHE A 576 43.23 3.66 20.09
N ASP A 577 42.07 3.03 20.26
CA ASP A 577 41.82 1.99 21.27
C ASP A 577 41.58 0.63 20.59
N PRO A 578 42.65 -0.09 20.22
CA PRO A 578 42.54 -1.36 19.50
C PRO A 578 41.94 -2.48 20.36
N TRP A 579 42.09 -2.43 21.68
CA TRP A 579 41.57 -3.44 22.60
C TRP A 579 40.04 -3.35 22.72
N ALA A 580 39.51 -2.14 22.87
CA ALA A 580 38.07 -1.93 22.83
C ALA A 580 37.51 -2.24 21.43
N ALA A 581 38.20 -1.84 20.36
CA ALA A 581 37.78 -2.13 18.99
C ALA A 581 37.67 -3.64 18.73
N ALA A 582 38.66 -4.44 19.17
CA ALA A 582 38.65 -5.89 19.04
C ALA A 582 37.41 -6.52 19.69
N LYS A 583 37.04 -6.07 20.90
CA LYS A 583 35.83 -6.54 21.60
C LYS A 583 34.55 -6.29 20.77
N TRP A 584 34.44 -5.11 20.15
CA TRP A 584 33.27 -4.79 19.32
C TRP A 584 33.29 -5.50 17.97
N TYR A 585 34.46 -5.82 17.41
CA TYR A 585 34.54 -6.66 16.22
C TYR A 585 34.07 -8.08 16.51
N THR A 586 34.53 -8.69 17.62
CA THR A 586 34.04 -10.01 18.05
C THR A 586 32.53 -10.02 18.28
N GLU A 587 31.98 -8.96 18.88
CA GLU A 587 30.53 -8.83 19.05
C GLU A 587 29.79 -8.68 17.70
N ALA A 588 30.36 -7.94 16.75
CA ALA A 588 29.78 -7.83 15.41
C ALA A 588 29.79 -9.17 14.67
N ASP A 589 30.87 -9.94 14.79
CA ASP A 589 30.99 -11.27 14.19
C ASP A 589 29.97 -12.24 14.82
N ARG A 590 29.82 -12.22 16.14
CA ARG A 590 28.79 -12.98 16.88
C ARG A 590 27.38 -12.66 16.39
N LEU A 591 27.07 -11.38 16.16
CA LEU A 591 25.76 -10.95 15.65
C LEU A 591 25.54 -11.36 14.18
N GLU A 592 26.58 -11.39 13.34
CA GLU A 592 26.49 -11.90 11.96
C GLU A 592 26.24 -13.41 11.95
N GLU A 593 26.94 -14.17 12.79
CA GLU A 593 26.72 -15.61 12.97
C GLU A 593 25.31 -15.92 13.48
N GLU A 594 24.78 -15.15 14.44
CA GLU A 594 23.40 -15.28 14.90
C GLU A 594 22.39 -14.98 13.77
N GLU A 595 22.65 -13.96 12.95
CA GLU A 595 21.79 -13.61 11.81
C GLU A 595 21.83 -14.69 10.73
N GLU A 596 22.99 -15.27 10.45
CA GLU A 596 23.17 -16.39 9.53
C GLU A 596 22.50 -17.66 10.05
N HIS A 597 22.73 -18.03 11.31
CA HIS A 597 22.08 -19.20 11.92
C HIS A 597 20.55 -19.05 11.98
N THR A 598 20.04 -17.83 12.17
CA THR A 598 18.59 -17.56 12.09
C THR A 598 18.07 -17.73 10.66
N LYS A 599 18.81 -17.26 9.65
CA LYS A 599 18.47 -17.46 8.23
C LYS A 599 18.54 -18.93 7.84
N GLU A 600 19.54 -19.66 8.30
CA GLU A 600 19.72 -21.08 8.05
C GLU A 600 18.65 -21.91 8.77
N ALA A 601 18.30 -21.59 10.01
CA ALA A 601 17.18 -22.23 10.70
C ALA A 601 15.84 -22.02 9.98
N LEU A 602 15.61 -20.82 9.44
CA LEU A 602 14.45 -20.53 8.59
C LEU A 602 14.47 -21.32 7.26
N GLN A 603 15.66 -21.59 6.70
CA GLN A 603 15.82 -22.38 5.47
C GLN A 603 15.73 -23.90 5.72
N MET A 604 16.34 -24.40 6.79
CA MET A 604 16.37 -25.80 7.19
C MET A 604 15.00 -26.29 7.67
N GLY A 605 14.23 -25.45 8.35
CA GLY A 605 12.82 -25.73 8.63
C GLY A 605 11.98 -25.96 7.36
N GLY A 606 12.40 -25.42 6.21
CA GLY A 606 11.81 -25.70 4.90
C GLY A 606 12.33 -26.98 4.23
N LEU A 607 13.58 -27.40 4.54
CA LEU A 607 14.21 -28.59 3.97
C LEU A 607 13.85 -29.89 4.73
N ASP A 608 13.65 -29.83 6.05
CA ASP A 608 13.22 -30.99 6.84
C ASP A 608 11.80 -31.43 6.45
N ALA A 609 10.95 -30.49 6.04
CA ALA A 609 9.65 -30.78 5.44
C ALA A 609 9.76 -31.49 4.07
N GLN A 610 10.83 -31.26 3.30
CA GLN A 610 11.11 -31.98 2.05
C GLN A 610 11.70 -33.38 2.28
N GLN A 611 12.51 -33.59 3.33
CA GLN A 611 13.09 -34.91 3.64
C GLN A 611 12.07 -35.87 4.28
N LEU A 612 11.05 -35.35 4.96
CA LEU A 612 9.92 -36.17 5.45
C LEU A 612 8.91 -36.54 4.35
N SER A 613 8.99 -35.90 3.17
CA SER A 613 8.15 -36.21 1.99
C SER A 613 8.77 -37.29 1.08
N SER A 614 10.05 -37.60 1.23
CA SER A 614 10.76 -38.62 0.43
C SER A 614 10.93 -39.98 1.11
N LYS A 615 10.21 -40.21 2.23
CA LYS A 615 10.13 -41.51 2.91
C LYS A 615 8.72 -42.08 2.93
#